data_AF-A0A3M2LVC8-F1
#
_entry.id   AF-A0A3M2LVC8-F1
#
_cell.length_a   1.000
_cell.length_b   1.000
_cell.length_c   1.000
_cell.angle_alpha   90.00
_cell.angle_beta   90.00
_cell.angle_gamma   90.00
#
_symmetry.space_group_name_H-M   'P 1'
#
loop_
_entity.id
_entity.type
_entity.pdbx_description
1 polymer ?
#
loop_
_entity_poly.entity_id
_entity_poly.type
_entity_poly.pdbx_seq_one_letter_code
_entity_poly.pdbx_strand_id
1 'polypeptide(L)'
;MVFSGCTHLTLDDLAATCGLIARGGFVVMPGRGRPGYGHDGTPDADGWSLMKQLGLASYDRRVSRAARTLLDSQGFDGGWGLTLSSVSSIVNTSEVLAILRAAGIGGQPVRDALRYLAGAIEEHCRPRQKGGRGENTRFVCFGLTGLLHYPEFVTQPEVAQTAAWCVDWLSTHQIEQGWPEVAGIDDVSLHQTALAVLALARLRDAAAVLGPGLELPGGIDTTRLTSRIAPLIGHGLAGLLYHRRTSGAWGWRTYVDTAPSPSKTALCAMAVAAATGHTIGRTPADDSPLEVGGASDGIELKRPSQIIGEAGQWLLRHHPRWETFVEDDKDVQGTAWEHMAYALGVRGVLLAGGSPYDQRLARAWKLMDGLWDAEGGLWMEPGASGRRPTIRAAYYTVCAYEAARIRVAQLTMAGHDAAAAAGPLTTGHAEFREVSLIADGCQILVSTTEESVACTVSGRLFDLAVLLHRAPHGLTTQAIGRALGVAPSSIPKYVQRLNAAITDGLGGAPIRLITACQTTHGSGYALAACAHGRSTQPAPPRTGQ
;
A
#
# COMPACT_ATOMS: atom_id res chain seq x y z
N MET A 1 41.24 1.56 42.01
CA MET A 1 42.64 1.18 41.73
C MET A 1 42.64 0.81 40.24
N VAL A 2 43.25 1.53 39.28
CA VAL A 2 44.64 2.07 39.22
C VAL A 2 45.64 0.91 39.26
N PHE A 3 46.53 0.61 38.30
CA PHE A 3 47.05 1.26 37.06
C PHE A 3 47.39 0.14 36.03
N SER A 4 47.71 0.31 34.73
CA SER A 4 47.74 1.43 33.74
C SER A 4 47.77 0.80 32.31
N GLY A 5 47.83 1.57 31.21
CA GLY A 5 48.03 0.99 29.86
C GLY A 5 47.76 1.87 28.63
N CYS A 6 48.12 3.16 28.63
CA CYS A 6 47.96 4.02 27.44
C CYS A 6 49.17 3.94 26.49
N THR A 7 48.90 3.88 25.18
CA THR A 7 49.79 4.40 24.13
C THR A 7 49.03 5.36 23.23
N HIS A 8 49.60 6.52 22.97
CA HIS A 8 49.02 7.57 22.13
C HIS A 8 49.25 7.27 20.64
N LEU A 9 48.28 7.61 19.80
CA LEU A 9 48.51 7.94 18.40
C LEU A 9 48.06 9.40 18.17
N THR A 10 48.89 10.16 17.48
CA THR A 10 48.77 11.61 17.30
C THR A 10 48.10 11.97 15.98
N LEU A 11 47.62 13.21 15.88
CA LEU A 11 46.70 13.68 14.84
C LEU A 11 47.36 13.99 13.48
N ASP A 12 48.61 13.55 13.26
CA ASP A 12 49.46 13.94 12.12
C ASP A 12 49.54 12.88 11.00
N ASP A 13 49.10 11.63 11.23
CA ASP A 13 49.23 10.51 10.28
C ASP A 13 48.15 10.47 9.17
N LEU A 14 47.30 11.50 9.05
CA LEU A 14 46.17 11.54 8.10
C LEU A 14 46.31 12.60 6.98
N ALA A 15 47.53 13.04 6.71
CA ALA A 15 47.83 14.11 5.74
C ALA A 15 48.40 13.64 4.38
N ALA A 16 48.34 12.35 4.04
CA ALA A 16 49.13 11.75 2.95
C ALA A 16 48.38 11.05 1.79
N THR A 17 47.10 11.38 1.51
CA THR A 17 46.40 10.82 0.31
C THR A 17 45.41 11.76 -0.40
N CYS A 18 45.64 13.09 -0.39
CA CYS A 18 44.80 14.06 -1.10
C CYS A 18 45.60 14.97 -2.05
N GLY A 19 45.91 14.46 -3.25
CA GLY A 19 46.53 15.25 -4.32
C GLY A 19 45.49 16.07 -5.10
N LEU A 20 45.49 17.39 -4.94
CA LEU A 20 44.74 18.30 -5.81
C LEU A 20 45.32 18.33 -7.23
N ILE A 21 44.43 18.38 -8.23
CA ILE A 21 44.68 19.12 -9.46
C ILE A 21 43.54 20.13 -9.64
N ALA A 22 43.90 21.41 -9.72
CA ALA A 22 42.97 22.52 -9.93
C ALA A 22 43.46 23.41 -11.07
N ARG A 23 42.53 23.77 -11.98
CA ARG A 23 42.49 24.86 -12.99
C ARG A 23 41.48 24.45 -14.06
N GLY A 24 40.49 25.23 -14.46
CA GLY A 24 40.00 26.55 -14.01
C GLY A 24 39.04 27.11 -15.06
N GLY A 25 38.05 27.93 -14.70
CA GLY A 25 37.17 28.55 -15.70
C GLY A 25 35.83 29.07 -15.19
N PHE A 26 35.69 30.40 -15.22
CA PHE A 26 34.45 31.19 -15.30
C PHE A 26 33.25 30.86 -14.39
N VAL A 27 33.05 31.72 -13.40
CA VAL A 27 31.78 31.91 -12.69
C VAL A 27 30.82 32.71 -13.58
N VAL A 28 29.65 32.14 -13.89
CA VAL A 28 28.50 32.87 -14.45
C VAL A 28 27.36 32.80 -13.45
N MET A 29 26.96 33.95 -12.91
CA MET A 29 25.80 34.08 -12.02
C MET A 29 24.50 34.07 -12.86
N PRO A 30 23.55 33.15 -12.64
CA PRO A 30 22.23 33.25 -13.23
C PRO A 30 21.41 34.32 -12.50
N GLY A 31 20.90 35.30 -13.25
CA GLY A 31 20.11 36.41 -12.73
C GLY A 31 18.73 35.98 -12.21
N ARG A 32 18.13 36.82 -11.35
CA ARG A 32 16.77 36.62 -10.81
C ARG A 32 15.71 36.81 -11.91
N GLY A 33 15.35 35.72 -12.58
CA GLY A 33 14.13 35.66 -13.40
C GLY A 33 12.87 35.57 -12.52
N ARG A 34 11.85 36.38 -12.83
CA ARG A 34 10.49 36.16 -12.30
C ARG A 34 9.86 34.96 -13.02
N PRO A 35 9.04 34.13 -12.35
CA PRO A 35 8.25 33.12 -13.06
C PRO A 35 7.24 33.82 -13.98
N GLY A 36 7.31 33.54 -15.28
CA GLY A 36 6.31 33.94 -16.25
C GLY A 36 5.14 32.95 -16.24
N TYR A 37 3.91 33.45 -16.37
CA TYR A 37 2.76 32.60 -16.66
C TYR A 37 2.77 32.23 -18.14
N GLY A 38 2.79 30.94 -18.46
CA GLY A 38 2.49 30.44 -19.81
C GLY A 38 1.05 30.77 -20.18
N HIS A 39 0.83 31.23 -21.42
CA HIS A 39 -0.48 31.76 -21.84
C HIS A 39 -1.48 30.67 -22.31
N ASP A 40 -0.99 29.45 -22.54
CA ASP A 40 -1.78 28.31 -23.01
C ASP A 40 -1.83 27.23 -21.92
N GLY A 41 -3.04 26.77 -21.58
CA GLY A 41 -3.32 25.91 -20.42
C GLY A 41 -2.84 24.46 -20.49
N THR A 42 -1.79 24.17 -21.26
CA THR A 42 -1.09 22.88 -21.24
C THR A 42 -0.16 22.82 -20.03
N PRO A 43 -0.20 21.77 -19.18
CA PRO A 43 0.72 21.63 -18.07
C PRO A 43 2.16 21.45 -18.56
N ASP A 44 3.09 22.24 -18.00
CA ASP A 44 4.51 22.28 -18.41
C ASP A 44 5.18 20.90 -18.42
N ALA A 45 6.02 20.68 -19.44
CA ALA A 45 6.89 19.52 -19.55
C ALA A 45 7.88 19.39 -18.38
N ASP A 46 8.13 20.47 -17.63
CA ASP A 46 9.00 20.46 -16.45
C ASP A 46 8.44 19.62 -15.29
N GLY A 47 7.12 19.46 -15.17
CA GLY A 47 6.52 18.53 -14.21
C GLY A 47 6.90 17.07 -14.47
N TRP A 48 7.16 16.72 -15.74
CA TRP A 48 7.59 15.40 -16.19
C TRP A 48 9.07 15.13 -15.83
N SER A 49 9.90 16.16 -15.85
CA SER A 49 11.29 16.12 -15.39
C SER A 49 11.37 15.91 -13.88
N LEU A 50 10.52 16.63 -13.13
CA LEU A 50 10.49 16.61 -11.67
C LEU A 50 10.21 15.22 -11.07
N MET A 51 9.30 14.44 -11.67
CA MET A 51 8.97 13.07 -11.23
C MET A 51 10.14 12.08 -11.42
N LYS A 52 11.00 12.28 -12.43
CA LYS A 52 12.24 11.50 -12.56
C LYS A 52 13.28 11.87 -11.49
N GLN A 53 13.28 13.13 -11.05
CA GLN A 53 14.29 13.68 -10.13
C GLN A 53 13.98 13.42 -8.64
N LEU A 54 12.72 13.52 -8.20
CA LEU A 54 12.35 13.59 -6.78
C LEU A 54 12.20 12.25 -6.02
N GLY A 55 12.80 11.15 -6.49
CA GLY A 55 12.74 9.89 -5.71
C GLY A 55 13.58 8.77 -6.29
N LEU A 56 13.22 8.30 -7.49
CA LEU A 56 13.92 7.18 -8.15
C LEU A 56 15.40 7.49 -8.41
N ALA A 57 15.76 8.72 -8.80
CA ALA A 57 17.15 9.10 -9.02
C ALA A 57 18.04 9.05 -7.76
N SER A 58 17.45 9.20 -6.57
CA SER A 58 18.17 9.09 -5.28
C SER A 58 18.09 7.68 -4.67
N TYR A 59 17.23 6.82 -5.19
CA TYR A 59 16.92 5.52 -4.60
C TYR A 59 18.15 4.62 -4.49
N ASP A 60 18.89 4.39 -5.58
CA ASP A 60 20.05 3.48 -5.60
C ASP A 60 21.11 3.87 -4.57
N ARG A 61 21.33 5.19 -4.38
CA ARG A 61 22.25 5.73 -3.36
C ARG A 61 21.72 5.51 -1.94
N ARG A 62 20.41 5.69 -1.72
CA ARG A 62 19.77 5.54 -0.41
C ARG A 62 19.67 4.09 0.02
N VAL A 63 19.27 3.16 -0.86
CA VAL A 63 19.20 1.72 -0.53
C VAL A 63 20.60 1.16 -0.23
N SER A 64 21.63 1.56 -1.00
CA SER A 64 23.03 1.23 -0.71
C SER A 64 23.59 1.90 0.57
N ARG A 65 22.98 2.99 1.05
CA ARG A 65 23.33 3.59 2.36
C ARG A 65 22.60 2.90 3.50
N ALA A 66 21.30 2.65 3.36
CA ALA A 66 20.50 1.89 4.31
C ALA A 66 21.08 0.50 4.57
N ALA A 67 21.45 -0.23 3.51
CA ALA A 67 22.10 -1.52 3.64
C ALA A 67 23.41 -1.45 4.44
N ARG A 68 24.25 -0.43 4.24
CA ARG A 68 25.47 -0.22 5.04
C ARG A 68 25.16 0.07 6.51
N THR A 69 24.28 1.04 6.79
CA THR A 69 23.81 1.32 8.16
C THR A 69 23.32 0.05 8.87
N LEU A 70 22.55 -0.79 8.16
CA LEU A 70 22.01 -2.04 8.71
C LEU A 70 23.11 -3.08 8.95
N LEU A 71 24.07 -3.24 8.04
CA LEU A 71 25.22 -4.12 8.25
C LEU A 71 26.08 -3.68 9.45
N ASP A 72 26.34 -2.38 9.58
CA ASP A 72 27.07 -1.79 10.71
C ASP A 72 26.31 -1.94 12.06
N SER A 73 25.01 -2.24 12.00
CA SER A 73 24.10 -2.38 13.15
C SER A 73 23.52 -3.79 13.30
N GLN A 74 24.11 -4.82 12.69
CA GLN A 74 23.65 -6.20 12.85
C GLN A 74 23.90 -6.70 14.27
N GLY A 75 22.89 -7.32 14.89
CA GLY A 75 23.02 -7.93 16.21
C GLY A 75 24.04 -9.06 16.20
N PHE A 76 24.66 -9.33 17.35
CA PHE A 76 25.58 -10.47 17.52
C PHE A 76 24.90 -11.84 17.26
N ASP A 77 23.56 -11.87 17.34
CA ASP A 77 22.71 -13.01 17.03
C ASP A 77 22.38 -13.15 15.53
N GLY A 78 22.82 -12.19 14.71
CA GLY A 78 22.53 -12.10 13.28
C GLY A 78 21.25 -11.33 12.93
N GLY A 79 20.46 -10.89 13.91
CA GLY A 79 19.16 -10.23 13.70
C GLY A 79 19.19 -8.70 13.78
N TRP A 80 18.00 -8.09 13.62
CA TRP A 80 17.76 -6.66 13.80
C TRP A 80 16.45 -6.37 14.55
N GLY A 81 16.44 -5.28 15.34
CA GLY A 81 15.25 -4.75 15.99
C GLY A 81 14.44 -3.79 15.10
N LEU A 82 13.48 -3.05 15.68
CA LEU A 82 12.65 -2.09 14.91
C LEU A 82 13.44 -0.82 14.57
N THR A 83 14.26 -0.37 15.51
CA THR A 83 15.29 0.67 15.35
C THR A 83 16.67 0.04 15.42
N LEU A 84 17.72 0.78 15.01
CA LEU A 84 19.11 0.33 15.03
C LEU A 84 19.63 -0.10 16.42
N SER A 85 18.99 0.35 17.50
CA SER A 85 19.34 0.00 18.89
C SER A 85 18.35 -0.94 19.56
N SER A 86 17.34 -1.44 18.84
CA SER A 86 16.33 -2.35 19.37
C SER A 86 16.80 -3.81 19.31
N VAL A 87 16.32 -4.64 20.25
CA VAL A 87 16.58 -6.09 20.26
C VAL A 87 16.01 -6.78 19.02
N SER A 88 16.73 -7.79 18.53
CA SER A 88 16.39 -8.57 17.35
C SER A 88 14.97 -9.16 17.37
N SER A 89 14.30 -9.12 16.21
CA SER A 89 12.99 -9.77 16.05
C SER A 89 12.83 -10.36 14.64
N ILE A 90 12.05 -11.45 14.54
CA ILE A 90 11.72 -12.13 13.28
C ILE A 90 11.22 -11.15 12.22
N VAL A 91 10.27 -10.28 12.59
CA VAL A 91 9.63 -9.33 11.65
C VAL A 91 10.67 -8.42 11.02
N ASN A 92 11.46 -7.73 11.84
CA ASN A 92 12.40 -6.74 11.32
C ASN A 92 13.61 -7.39 10.64
N THR A 93 14.09 -8.54 11.11
CA THR A 93 15.15 -9.30 10.42
C THR A 93 14.69 -9.73 9.02
N SER A 94 13.45 -10.21 8.87
CA SER A 94 12.85 -10.53 7.57
C SER A 94 12.71 -9.31 6.67
N GLU A 95 12.32 -8.16 7.22
CA GLU A 95 12.23 -6.88 6.50
C GLU A 95 13.62 -6.38 6.03
N VAL A 96 14.67 -6.50 6.86
CA VAL A 96 16.05 -6.15 6.49
C VAL A 96 16.56 -7.01 5.34
N LEU A 97 16.26 -8.30 5.31
CA LEU A 97 16.68 -9.19 4.21
C LEU A 97 16.17 -8.70 2.84
N ALA A 98 14.99 -8.09 2.78
CA ALA A 98 14.50 -7.46 1.55
C ALA A 98 15.30 -6.21 1.15
N ILE A 99 15.73 -5.39 2.13
CA ILE A 99 16.54 -4.19 1.92
C ILE A 99 17.94 -4.58 1.43
N LEU A 100 18.57 -5.58 2.06
CA LEU A 100 19.86 -6.12 1.64
C LEU A 100 19.77 -6.70 0.23
N ARG A 101 18.68 -7.41 -0.11
CA ARG A 101 18.46 -7.97 -1.45
C ARG A 101 18.33 -6.87 -2.51
N ALA A 102 17.57 -5.81 -2.23
CA ALA A 102 17.42 -4.66 -3.12
C ALA A 102 18.74 -3.88 -3.32
N ALA A 103 19.61 -3.86 -2.30
CA ALA A 103 20.97 -3.30 -2.39
C ALA A 103 22.00 -4.24 -3.06
N GLY A 104 21.61 -5.45 -3.49
CA GLY A 104 22.52 -6.43 -4.09
C GLY A 104 23.52 -7.06 -3.10
N ILE A 105 23.27 -6.96 -1.78
CA ILE A 105 24.09 -7.55 -0.74
C ILE A 105 23.76 -9.05 -0.59
N GLY A 106 24.77 -9.86 -0.26
CA GLY A 106 24.64 -11.29 0.00
C GLY A 106 25.73 -11.79 0.95
N GLY A 107 25.98 -13.10 0.95
CA GLY A 107 27.10 -13.69 1.70
C GLY A 107 26.83 -13.83 3.20
N GLN A 108 27.88 -13.64 4.02
CA GLN A 108 27.86 -14.00 5.43
C GLN A 108 26.78 -13.28 6.28
N PRO A 109 26.58 -11.95 6.19
CA PRO A 109 25.55 -11.25 6.99
C PRO A 109 24.14 -11.81 6.76
N VAL A 110 23.85 -12.23 5.53
CA VAL A 110 22.58 -12.87 5.14
C VAL A 110 22.47 -14.29 5.72
N ARG A 111 23.55 -15.07 5.71
CA ARG A 111 23.56 -16.41 6.33
C ARG A 111 23.33 -16.34 7.84
N ASP A 112 23.89 -15.33 8.50
CA ASP A 112 23.71 -15.15 9.94
C ASP A 112 22.28 -14.70 10.28
N ALA A 113 21.69 -13.83 9.47
CA ALA A 113 20.26 -13.47 9.56
C ALA A 113 19.31 -14.65 9.27
N LEU A 114 19.65 -15.51 8.32
CA LEU A 114 18.88 -16.73 8.05
C LEU A 114 18.98 -17.74 9.20
N ARG A 115 20.16 -17.89 9.82
CA ARG A 115 20.34 -18.73 11.01
C ARG A 115 19.56 -18.19 12.22
N TYR A 116 19.57 -16.86 12.42
CA TYR A 116 18.73 -16.19 13.40
C TYR A 116 17.26 -16.56 13.20
N LEU A 117 16.73 -16.39 11.98
CA LEU A 117 15.34 -16.71 11.66
C LEU A 117 15.03 -18.20 11.87
N ALA A 118 15.89 -19.09 11.38
CA ALA A 118 15.69 -20.54 11.47
C ALA A 118 15.54 -21.03 12.91
N GLY A 119 16.34 -20.50 13.85
CA GLY A 119 16.21 -20.80 15.28
C GLY A 119 15.08 -20.05 15.97
N ALA A 120 14.90 -18.77 15.66
CA ALA A 120 13.95 -17.90 16.37
C ALA A 120 12.48 -18.18 16.06
N ILE A 121 12.13 -18.69 14.85
CA ILE A 121 10.74 -18.89 14.43
C ILE A 121 10.01 -19.88 15.35
N GLU A 122 10.51 -21.10 15.51
CA GLU A 122 9.87 -22.09 16.37
C GLU A 122 9.86 -21.61 17.83
N GLU A 123 10.98 -21.08 18.32
CA GLU A 123 11.12 -20.61 19.71
C GLU A 123 10.12 -19.51 20.05
N HIS A 124 10.02 -18.47 19.23
CA HIS A 124 9.10 -17.35 19.47
C HIS A 124 7.64 -17.73 19.27
N CYS A 125 7.34 -18.67 18.37
CA CYS A 125 5.99 -19.20 18.18
C CYS A 125 5.50 -20.09 19.32
N ARG A 126 6.34 -20.46 20.30
CA ARG A 126 5.88 -21.22 21.47
C ARG A 126 4.89 -20.39 22.32
N PRO A 127 3.94 -21.04 23.02
CA PRO A 127 3.11 -20.38 24.02
C PRO A 127 3.95 -19.62 25.05
N ARG A 128 3.44 -18.48 25.56
CA ARG A 128 4.18 -17.62 26.52
C ARG A 128 4.55 -18.34 27.80
N GLN A 129 3.68 -19.23 28.29
CA GLN A 129 3.91 -20.10 29.44
C GLN A 129 4.99 -21.17 29.21
N LYS A 130 5.47 -21.35 27.96
CA LYS A 130 6.61 -22.20 27.58
C LYS A 130 7.85 -21.37 27.18
N GLY A 131 7.89 -20.08 27.55
CA GLY A 131 9.01 -19.17 27.26
C GLY A 131 9.00 -18.51 25.88
N GLY A 132 8.04 -18.83 25.01
CA GLY A 132 7.91 -18.18 23.71
C GLY A 132 7.23 -16.80 23.79
N ARG A 133 7.00 -16.18 22.62
CA ARG A 133 6.33 -14.87 22.51
C ARG A 133 4.81 -15.01 22.28
N GLY A 134 4.34 -16.25 22.09
CA GLY A 134 2.95 -16.63 21.80
C GLY A 134 2.82 -17.17 20.37
N GLU A 135 1.78 -17.97 20.15
CA GLU A 135 1.47 -18.65 18.88
C GLU A 135 0.86 -17.66 17.85
N ASN A 136 1.62 -16.62 17.51
CA ASN A 136 1.19 -15.55 16.61
C ASN A 136 1.52 -15.94 15.16
N THR A 137 0.51 -16.01 14.30
CA THR A 137 0.63 -16.34 12.86
C THR A 137 1.65 -15.45 12.15
N ARG A 138 1.74 -14.18 12.60
CA ARG A 138 2.69 -13.19 12.07
C ARG A 138 4.14 -13.65 12.11
N PHE A 139 4.56 -14.37 13.16
CA PHE A 139 5.95 -14.81 13.28
C PHE A 139 6.28 -15.89 12.24
N VAL A 140 5.31 -16.76 11.94
CA VAL A 140 5.44 -17.77 10.89
C VAL A 140 5.45 -17.12 9.51
N CYS A 141 4.54 -16.18 9.24
CA CYS A 141 4.42 -15.56 7.92
C CYS A 141 5.58 -14.61 7.58
N PHE A 142 5.99 -13.75 8.51
CA PHE A 142 7.19 -12.92 8.35
C PHE A 142 8.46 -13.78 8.36
N GLY A 143 8.55 -14.79 9.22
CA GLY A 143 9.70 -15.69 9.30
C GLY A 143 9.94 -16.45 7.99
N LEU A 144 8.91 -17.13 7.47
CA LEU A 144 8.96 -17.82 6.18
C LEU A 144 9.27 -16.84 5.03
N THR A 145 8.67 -15.64 5.05
CA THR A 145 9.01 -14.56 4.12
C THR A 145 10.49 -14.19 4.15
N GLY A 146 11.08 -14.07 5.34
CA GLY A 146 12.50 -13.79 5.57
C GLY A 146 13.42 -14.87 5.00
N LEU A 147 13.12 -16.13 5.33
CA LEU A 147 13.83 -17.30 4.81
C LEU A 147 13.86 -17.36 3.27
N LEU A 148 12.87 -16.75 2.60
CA LEU A 148 12.67 -16.78 1.15
C LEU A 148 13.09 -15.49 0.41
N HIS A 149 13.66 -14.50 1.10
CA HIS A 149 14.22 -13.31 0.42
C HIS A 149 15.49 -13.63 -0.41
N TYR A 150 16.14 -14.75 -0.11
CA TYR A 150 17.28 -15.30 -0.85
C TYR A 150 16.99 -16.78 -1.17
N PRO A 151 16.18 -17.07 -2.20
CA PRO A 151 15.75 -18.44 -2.52
C PRO A 151 16.91 -19.39 -2.82
N GLU A 152 18.07 -18.87 -3.25
CA GLU A 152 19.32 -19.64 -3.39
C GLU A 152 19.82 -20.31 -2.09
N PHE A 153 19.28 -19.93 -0.93
CA PHE A 153 19.61 -20.52 0.36
C PHE A 153 18.57 -21.50 0.91
N VAL A 154 17.49 -21.79 0.17
CA VAL A 154 16.47 -22.81 0.54
C VAL A 154 17.07 -24.22 0.63
N THR A 155 18.23 -24.47 0.01
CA THR A 155 18.98 -25.72 0.12
C THR A 155 19.83 -25.84 1.40
N GLN A 156 19.88 -24.82 2.27
CA GLN A 156 20.51 -24.94 3.58
C GLN A 156 19.62 -25.78 4.53
N PRO A 157 20.17 -26.72 5.33
CA PRO A 157 19.36 -27.59 6.18
C PRO A 157 18.43 -26.84 7.14
N GLU A 158 18.95 -25.82 7.83
CA GLU A 158 18.19 -25.02 8.78
C GLU A 158 17.06 -24.21 8.09
N VAL A 159 17.30 -23.73 6.87
CA VAL A 159 16.30 -22.96 6.10
C VAL A 159 15.20 -23.91 5.58
N ALA A 160 15.57 -25.05 5.01
CA ALA A 160 14.62 -26.04 4.50
C ALA A 160 13.71 -26.59 5.61
N GLN A 161 14.31 -26.96 6.75
CA GLN A 161 13.59 -27.53 7.90
C GLN A 161 12.63 -26.51 8.53
N THR A 162 13.08 -25.29 8.81
CA THR A 162 12.18 -24.27 9.38
C THR A 162 11.11 -23.83 8.37
N ALA A 163 11.39 -23.82 7.06
CA ALA A 163 10.36 -23.55 6.05
C ALA A 163 9.30 -24.67 5.99
N ALA A 164 9.69 -25.94 6.06
CA ALA A 164 8.74 -27.07 6.13
C ALA A 164 7.93 -27.05 7.44
N TRP A 165 8.55 -26.69 8.56
CA TRP A 165 7.86 -26.49 9.85
C TRP A 165 6.80 -25.37 9.76
N CYS A 166 7.10 -24.26 9.08
CA CYS A 166 6.13 -23.18 8.85
C CYS A 166 4.89 -23.66 8.09
N VAL A 167 5.07 -24.57 7.10
CA VAL A 167 3.96 -25.18 6.36
C VAL A 167 3.12 -26.09 7.25
N ASP A 168 3.73 -26.91 8.12
CA ASP A 168 3.00 -27.74 9.09
C ASP A 168 2.27 -26.90 10.14
N TRP A 169 2.88 -25.81 10.61
CA TRP A 169 2.25 -24.90 11.55
C TRP A 169 1.02 -24.21 10.93
N LEU A 170 1.15 -23.67 9.71
CA LEU A 170 0.04 -23.03 9.00
C LEU A 170 -1.08 -24.03 8.68
N SER A 171 -0.75 -25.27 8.28
CA SER A 171 -1.75 -26.32 8.06
C SER A 171 -2.51 -26.74 9.32
N THR A 172 -1.91 -26.55 10.50
CA THR A 172 -2.49 -26.92 11.81
C THR A 172 -3.37 -25.81 12.38
N HIS A 173 -3.06 -24.54 12.10
CA HIS A 173 -3.68 -23.37 12.72
C HIS A 173 -4.54 -22.54 11.74
N GLN A 174 -4.94 -23.15 10.62
CA GLN A 174 -5.95 -22.58 9.74
C GLN A 174 -7.35 -22.67 10.38
N ILE A 175 -8.17 -21.66 10.12
CA ILE A 175 -9.60 -21.58 10.46
C ILE A 175 -10.40 -21.40 9.17
N GLU A 176 -11.74 -21.46 9.22
CA GLU A 176 -12.62 -21.58 8.04
C GLU A 176 -12.27 -20.66 6.86
N GLN A 177 -11.89 -19.41 7.14
CA GLN A 177 -11.69 -18.37 6.12
C GLN A 177 -10.24 -17.84 6.07
N GLY A 178 -9.27 -18.56 6.63
CA GLY A 178 -7.84 -18.19 6.58
C GLY A 178 -7.10 -18.49 7.87
N TRP A 179 -6.38 -17.49 8.40
CA TRP A 179 -5.66 -17.59 9.68
C TRP A 179 -5.96 -16.41 10.61
N PRO A 180 -6.00 -16.63 11.93
CA PRO A 180 -6.12 -15.56 12.93
C PRO A 180 -4.80 -14.82 13.15
N GLU A 181 -4.81 -13.74 13.94
CA GLU A 181 -3.56 -13.11 14.44
C GLU A 181 -2.79 -14.05 15.39
N VAL A 182 -3.53 -14.73 16.27
CA VAL A 182 -3.02 -15.66 17.29
C VAL A 182 -3.80 -16.96 17.20
N ALA A 183 -3.11 -18.10 17.25
CA ALA A 183 -3.74 -19.42 17.27
C ALA A 183 -4.78 -19.55 18.40
N GLY A 184 -5.88 -20.24 18.12
CA GLY A 184 -7.01 -20.41 19.05
C GLY A 184 -7.97 -19.22 19.14
N ILE A 185 -7.82 -18.21 18.27
CA ILE A 185 -8.84 -17.20 17.99
C ILE A 185 -9.61 -17.64 16.75
N ASP A 186 -10.94 -17.61 16.80
CA ASP A 186 -11.82 -18.02 15.70
C ASP A 186 -12.02 -16.90 14.64
N ASP A 187 -11.66 -15.65 14.95
CA ASP A 187 -11.68 -14.52 14.01
C ASP A 187 -10.46 -14.53 13.07
N VAL A 188 -10.72 -14.56 11.76
CA VAL A 188 -9.71 -14.44 10.70
C VAL A 188 -9.13 -13.04 10.56
N SER A 189 -7.80 -12.97 10.48
CA SER A 189 -7.05 -11.76 10.12
C SER A 189 -6.76 -11.74 8.62
N LEU A 190 -7.37 -10.79 7.90
CA LEU A 190 -7.05 -10.53 6.47
C LEU A 190 -5.56 -10.23 6.26
N HIS A 191 -4.93 -9.58 7.25
CA HIS A 191 -3.50 -9.25 7.18
C HIS A 191 -2.64 -10.52 7.25
N GLN A 192 -2.88 -11.39 8.24
CA GLN A 192 -2.10 -12.63 8.37
C GLN A 192 -2.41 -13.61 7.25
N THR A 193 -3.67 -13.70 6.80
CA THR A 193 -4.04 -14.56 5.66
C THR A 193 -3.33 -14.11 4.38
N ALA A 194 -3.27 -12.81 4.10
CA ALA A 194 -2.54 -12.31 2.95
C ALA A 194 -1.01 -12.50 3.07
N LEU A 195 -0.43 -12.35 4.26
CA LEU A 195 0.99 -12.65 4.49
C LEU A 195 1.31 -14.15 4.37
N ALA A 196 0.43 -15.03 4.84
CA ALA A 196 0.56 -16.48 4.70
C ALA A 196 0.56 -16.88 3.22
N VAL A 197 -0.43 -16.41 2.45
CA VAL A 197 -0.52 -16.65 1.00
C VAL A 197 0.73 -16.13 0.27
N LEU A 198 1.22 -14.93 0.60
CA LEU A 198 2.45 -14.38 0.02
C LEU A 198 3.70 -15.22 0.33
N ALA A 199 3.85 -15.69 1.57
CA ALA A 199 4.98 -16.51 1.99
C ALA A 199 4.94 -17.91 1.35
N LEU A 200 3.76 -18.54 1.33
CA LEU A 200 3.52 -19.84 0.71
C LEU A 200 3.72 -19.80 -0.81
N ALA A 201 3.23 -18.76 -1.49
CA ALA A 201 3.46 -18.57 -2.92
C ALA A 201 4.94 -18.42 -3.26
N ARG A 202 5.71 -17.66 -2.46
CA ARG A 202 7.18 -17.60 -2.60
C ARG A 202 7.85 -18.95 -2.40
N LEU A 203 7.37 -19.78 -1.47
CA LEU A 203 7.92 -21.11 -1.23
C LEU A 203 7.63 -22.06 -2.40
N ARG A 204 6.41 -22.02 -2.95
CA ARG A 204 6.03 -22.72 -4.18
C ARG A 204 6.95 -22.31 -5.33
N ASP A 205 7.16 -21.01 -5.53
CA ASP A 205 7.96 -20.49 -6.64
C ASP A 205 9.46 -20.87 -6.48
N ALA A 206 9.99 -20.87 -5.25
CA ALA A 206 11.33 -21.35 -4.96
C ALA A 206 11.48 -22.87 -5.22
N ALA A 207 10.50 -23.69 -4.78
CA ALA A 207 10.49 -25.12 -5.05
C ALA A 207 10.37 -25.42 -6.56
N ALA A 208 9.59 -24.64 -7.31
CA ALA A 208 9.47 -24.76 -8.76
C ALA A 208 10.80 -24.44 -9.49
N VAL A 209 11.59 -23.49 -9.00
CA VAL A 209 12.93 -23.18 -9.54
C VAL A 209 13.94 -24.29 -9.25
N LEU A 210 13.83 -24.96 -8.10
CA LEU A 210 14.67 -26.12 -7.74
C LEU A 210 14.32 -27.39 -8.53
N GLY A 211 13.09 -27.49 -9.03
CA GLY A 211 12.58 -28.61 -9.81
C GLY A 211 11.99 -29.73 -8.94
N PRO A 212 11.12 -30.58 -9.51
CA PRO A 212 10.46 -31.66 -8.78
C PRO A 212 11.43 -32.81 -8.46
N GLY A 213 11.18 -33.53 -7.37
CA GLY A 213 11.94 -34.70 -6.95
C GLY A 213 13.30 -34.41 -6.31
N LEU A 214 13.68 -33.14 -6.13
CA LEU A 214 14.87 -32.78 -5.37
C LEU A 214 14.62 -33.02 -3.87
N GLU A 215 15.44 -33.86 -3.26
CA GLU A 215 15.53 -34.01 -1.80
C GLU A 215 16.34 -32.85 -1.19
N LEU A 216 15.69 -32.02 -0.37
CA LEU A 216 16.35 -31.02 0.45
C LEU A 216 16.87 -31.65 1.76
N PRO A 217 17.92 -31.08 2.40
CA PRO A 217 18.46 -31.64 3.63
C PRO A 217 17.41 -31.71 4.75
N GLY A 218 17.41 -32.81 5.51
CA GLY A 218 16.30 -33.17 6.40
C GLY A 218 15.23 -34.08 5.76
N GLY A 219 15.44 -34.52 4.51
CA GLY A 219 14.53 -35.47 3.83
C GLY A 219 13.26 -34.83 3.28
N ILE A 220 13.31 -33.54 2.95
CA ILE A 220 12.17 -32.78 2.45
C ILE A 220 12.21 -32.82 0.93
N ASP A 221 11.42 -33.72 0.32
CA ASP A 221 11.20 -33.72 -1.13
C ASP A 221 10.39 -32.48 -1.56
N THR A 222 10.90 -31.78 -2.57
CA THR A 222 10.29 -30.62 -3.23
C THR A 222 8.90 -30.90 -3.81
N THR A 223 8.63 -32.12 -4.29
CA THR A 223 7.31 -32.50 -4.83
C THR A 223 6.27 -32.56 -3.73
N ARG A 224 6.59 -33.26 -2.63
CA ARG A 224 5.79 -33.39 -1.41
C ARG A 224 5.63 -32.07 -0.67
N LEU A 225 6.63 -31.19 -0.71
CA LEU A 225 6.53 -29.84 -0.18
C LEU A 225 5.53 -29.02 -1.00
N THR A 226 5.62 -29.06 -2.33
CA THR A 226 4.72 -28.34 -3.25
C THR A 226 3.26 -28.82 -3.10
N SER A 227 3.02 -30.13 -2.97
CA SER A 227 1.67 -30.68 -2.79
C SER A 227 1.03 -30.33 -1.44
N ARG A 228 1.83 -30.03 -0.41
CA ARG A 228 1.38 -29.48 0.88
C ARG A 228 1.08 -27.98 0.81
N ILE A 229 1.85 -27.22 0.03
CA ILE A 229 1.70 -25.76 -0.10
C ILE A 229 0.45 -25.38 -0.91
N ALA A 230 0.19 -26.08 -2.02
CA ALA A 230 -0.92 -25.78 -2.93
C ALA A 230 -2.30 -25.64 -2.25
N PRO A 231 -2.77 -26.58 -1.40
CA PRO A 231 -4.06 -26.43 -0.73
C PRO A 231 -4.08 -25.26 0.27
N LEU A 232 -2.97 -24.92 0.93
CA LEU A 232 -2.90 -23.78 1.84
C LEU A 232 -3.00 -22.44 1.08
N ILE A 233 -2.35 -22.33 -0.09
CA ILE A 233 -2.52 -21.17 -0.98
C ILE A 233 -3.99 -21.03 -1.40
N GLY A 234 -4.63 -22.14 -1.79
CA GLY A 234 -6.04 -22.16 -2.19
C GLY A 234 -6.99 -21.76 -1.06
N HIS A 235 -6.78 -22.29 0.15
CA HIS A 235 -7.52 -21.94 1.37
C HIS A 235 -7.44 -20.44 1.68
N GLY A 236 -6.23 -19.90 1.77
CA GLY A 236 -6.02 -18.48 2.04
C GLY A 236 -6.59 -17.58 0.93
N LEU A 237 -6.46 -17.99 -0.34
CA LEU A 237 -7.02 -17.25 -1.46
C LEU A 237 -8.55 -17.19 -1.39
N ALA A 238 -9.22 -18.31 -1.15
CA ALA A 238 -10.68 -18.37 -1.01
C ALA A 238 -11.18 -17.46 0.12
N GLY A 239 -10.53 -17.51 1.29
CA GLY A 239 -10.84 -16.64 2.43
C GLY A 239 -10.69 -15.14 2.10
N LEU A 240 -9.61 -14.75 1.43
CA LEU A 240 -9.43 -13.37 0.99
C LEU A 240 -10.52 -12.94 0.00
N LEU A 241 -10.88 -13.79 -0.96
CA LEU A 241 -11.90 -13.46 -1.96
C LEU A 241 -13.32 -13.41 -1.36
N TYR A 242 -13.62 -14.22 -0.36
CA TYR A 242 -14.88 -14.21 0.38
C TYR A 242 -15.16 -12.87 1.09
N HIS A 243 -14.11 -12.27 1.68
CA HIS A 243 -14.16 -10.96 2.35
C HIS A 243 -13.94 -9.75 1.42
N ARG A 244 -13.80 -9.97 0.11
CA ARG A 244 -13.69 -8.89 -0.87
C ARG A 244 -15.05 -8.20 -1.03
N ARG A 245 -15.04 -6.87 -1.13
CA ARG A 245 -16.25 -6.06 -1.33
C ARG A 245 -16.53 -5.80 -2.81
N THR A 246 -17.79 -5.51 -3.12
CA THR A 246 -18.25 -5.00 -4.43
C THR A 246 -17.44 -3.81 -4.95
N SER A 247 -17.00 -2.90 -4.06
CA SER A 247 -16.14 -1.75 -4.44
C SER A 247 -14.71 -2.11 -4.88
N GLY A 248 -14.33 -3.39 -4.81
CA GLY A 248 -12.99 -3.89 -5.15
C GLY A 248 -11.97 -3.85 -4.01
N ALA A 249 -12.39 -3.38 -2.83
CA ALA A 249 -11.53 -3.18 -1.67
C ALA A 249 -11.72 -4.25 -0.58
N TRP A 250 -10.81 -4.23 0.40
CA TRP A 250 -10.89 -5.01 1.63
C TRP A 250 -11.01 -4.10 2.86
N GLY A 251 -11.77 -4.55 3.85
CA GLY A 251 -11.92 -3.88 5.15
C GLY A 251 -10.62 -3.86 5.97
N TRP A 252 -10.60 -3.10 7.07
CA TRP A 252 -9.54 -3.27 8.08
C TRP A 252 -9.69 -4.58 8.87
N ARG A 253 -10.94 -5.04 9.05
CA ARG A 253 -11.33 -6.38 9.53
C ARG A 253 -12.28 -7.05 8.53
N THR A 254 -12.68 -8.27 8.84
CA THR A 254 -13.62 -9.10 8.08
C THR A 254 -15.09 -8.70 8.23
N TYR A 255 -15.46 -7.99 9.31
CA TYR A 255 -16.83 -7.49 9.48
C TYR A 255 -17.19 -6.43 8.42
N VAL A 256 -18.43 -6.52 7.92
CA VAL A 256 -18.95 -5.76 6.77
C VAL A 256 -18.97 -4.24 7.01
N ASP A 257 -19.29 -3.85 8.25
CA ASP A 257 -19.46 -2.46 8.72
C ASP A 257 -18.13 -1.69 8.83
N THR A 258 -16.99 -2.38 8.81
CA THR A 258 -15.68 -1.75 8.89
C THR A 258 -15.37 -0.90 7.66
N ALA A 259 -14.58 0.17 7.78
CA ALA A 259 -14.16 0.96 6.62
C ALA A 259 -13.15 0.20 5.73
N PRO A 260 -13.18 0.37 4.39
CA PRO A 260 -12.13 -0.16 3.50
C PRO A 260 -10.75 0.42 3.82
N SER A 261 -9.71 -0.42 3.80
CA SER A 261 -8.32 -0.05 4.13
C SER A 261 -7.42 -0.10 2.88
N PRO A 262 -6.70 0.99 2.53
CA PRO A 262 -5.70 0.98 1.46
C PRO A 262 -4.61 -0.06 1.64
N SER A 263 -4.06 -0.21 2.84
CA SER A 263 -2.99 -1.17 3.11
C SER A 263 -3.48 -2.62 3.00
N LYS A 264 -4.65 -2.95 3.59
CA LYS A 264 -5.21 -4.31 3.47
C LYS A 264 -5.61 -4.59 2.02
N THR A 265 -6.21 -3.64 1.30
CA THR A 265 -6.55 -3.79 -0.12
C THR A 265 -5.32 -4.07 -0.98
N ALA A 266 -4.25 -3.30 -0.82
CA ALA A 266 -3.00 -3.55 -1.53
C ALA A 266 -2.35 -4.90 -1.17
N LEU A 267 -2.36 -5.27 0.12
CA LEU A 267 -1.80 -6.53 0.59
C LEU A 267 -2.58 -7.75 0.07
N CYS A 268 -3.92 -7.69 0.10
CA CYS A 268 -4.78 -8.74 -0.43
C CYS A 268 -4.65 -8.84 -1.96
N ALA A 269 -4.58 -7.73 -2.70
CA ALA A 269 -4.30 -7.74 -4.13
C ALA A 269 -2.94 -8.36 -4.47
N MET A 270 -1.89 -8.08 -3.68
CA MET A 270 -0.58 -8.74 -3.81
C MET A 270 -0.66 -10.25 -3.52
N ALA A 271 -1.45 -10.68 -2.53
CA ALA A 271 -1.65 -12.09 -2.20
C ALA A 271 -2.42 -12.84 -3.30
N VAL A 272 -3.52 -12.28 -3.81
CA VAL A 272 -4.27 -12.81 -4.96
C VAL A 272 -3.35 -12.97 -6.17
N ALA A 273 -2.53 -11.96 -6.46
CA ALA A 273 -1.59 -12.03 -7.56
C ALA A 273 -0.55 -13.14 -7.39
N ALA A 274 0.09 -13.22 -6.22
CA ALA A 274 1.07 -14.26 -5.93
C ALA A 274 0.47 -15.67 -5.98
N ALA A 275 -0.74 -15.86 -5.45
CA ALA A 275 -1.46 -17.13 -5.48
C ALA A 275 -1.71 -17.60 -6.93
N THR A 276 -2.16 -16.68 -7.80
CA THR A 276 -2.53 -16.96 -9.20
C THR A 276 -1.36 -16.89 -10.19
N GLY A 277 -0.13 -16.64 -9.71
CA GLY A 277 1.05 -16.47 -10.55
C GLY A 277 1.06 -15.16 -11.36
N HIS A 278 0.11 -14.25 -11.09
CA HIS A 278 0.13 -12.90 -11.64
C HIS A 278 1.30 -12.13 -11.03
N THR A 279 2.16 -11.58 -11.89
CA THR A 279 3.31 -10.77 -11.47
C THR A 279 3.35 -9.49 -12.28
N ILE A 280 3.93 -8.42 -11.72
CA ILE A 280 4.04 -7.13 -12.40
C ILE A 280 4.61 -7.36 -13.80
N GLY A 281 3.84 -7.04 -14.84
CA GLY A 281 4.24 -7.16 -16.25
C GLY A 281 4.40 -8.57 -16.83
N ARG A 282 3.77 -9.60 -16.24
CA ARG A 282 3.55 -10.88 -16.92
C ARG A 282 2.06 -11.20 -16.96
N THR A 283 1.60 -11.76 -18.08
CA THR A 283 0.29 -12.41 -18.15
C THR A 283 0.25 -13.53 -17.09
N PRO A 284 -0.82 -13.61 -16.26
CA PRO A 284 -0.94 -14.69 -15.28
C PRO A 284 -0.93 -16.06 -15.97
N ALA A 285 -0.37 -17.06 -15.28
CA ALA A 285 -0.32 -18.44 -15.78
C ALA A 285 -1.72 -19.08 -15.84
N ASP A 286 -2.61 -18.64 -14.96
CA ASP A 286 -4.03 -18.99 -14.94
C ASP A 286 -4.85 -17.73 -14.60
N ASP A 287 -5.82 -17.40 -15.46
CA ASP A 287 -6.77 -16.29 -15.27
C ASP A 287 -8.23 -16.80 -15.22
N SER A 288 -8.41 -18.07 -14.83
CA SER A 288 -9.72 -18.70 -14.67
C SER A 288 -10.58 -17.93 -13.65
N PRO A 289 -11.90 -17.77 -13.88
CA PRO A 289 -12.78 -17.08 -12.94
C PRO A 289 -12.78 -17.74 -11.55
N LEU A 290 -12.73 -16.92 -10.52
CA LEU A 290 -12.82 -17.30 -9.12
C LEU A 290 -14.07 -16.68 -8.49
N GLU A 291 -14.64 -17.36 -7.50
CA GLU A 291 -15.72 -16.81 -6.68
C GLU A 291 -15.19 -15.69 -5.78
N VAL A 292 -15.91 -14.57 -5.72
CA VAL A 292 -15.62 -13.42 -4.86
C VAL A 292 -16.90 -12.95 -4.16
N GLY A 293 -16.76 -12.36 -2.98
CA GLY A 293 -17.89 -11.97 -2.14
C GLY A 293 -18.46 -13.13 -1.31
N GLY A 294 -19.60 -12.91 -0.67
CA GLY A 294 -20.22 -13.85 0.28
C GLY A 294 -20.20 -13.39 1.73
N ALA A 295 -19.19 -12.62 2.17
CA ALA A 295 -19.16 -12.04 3.53
C ALA A 295 -20.07 -10.80 3.67
N SER A 296 -20.13 -9.98 2.61
CA SER A 296 -20.77 -8.65 2.60
C SER A 296 -21.77 -8.48 1.46
N ASP A 297 -21.56 -9.22 0.38
CA ASP A 297 -22.16 -9.03 -0.94
C ASP A 297 -22.53 -10.41 -1.52
N GLY A 298 -23.31 -10.43 -2.60
CA GLY A 298 -23.55 -11.66 -3.37
C GLY A 298 -22.27 -12.25 -3.97
N ILE A 299 -22.28 -13.55 -4.25
CA ILE A 299 -21.15 -14.24 -4.89
C ILE A 299 -21.11 -13.86 -6.39
N GLU A 300 -19.97 -13.36 -6.84
CA GLU A 300 -19.68 -13.08 -8.25
C GLU A 300 -18.52 -13.95 -8.75
N LEU A 301 -18.47 -14.25 -10.06
CA LEU A 301 -17.31 -14.86 -10.71
C LEU A 301 -16.47 -13.77 -11.38
N LYS A 302 -15.23 -13.57 -10.91
CA LYS A 302 -14.26 -12.62 -11.49
C LYS A 302 -12.93 -13.29 -11.78
N ARG A 303 -12.25 -12.87 -12.86
CA ARG A 303 -10.88 -13.32 -13.15
C ARG A 303 -9.87 -12.64 -12.21
N PRO A 304 -8.74 -13.30 -11.86
CA PRO A 304 -7.64 -12.70 -11.12
C PRO A 304 -7.20 -11.33 -11.65
N SER A 305 -7.06 -11.19 -12.98
CA SER A 305 -6.74 -9.92 -13.64
C SER A 305 -7.75 -8.80 -13.34
N GLN A 306 -9.05 -9.11 -13.33
CA GLN A 306 -10.13 -8.17 -12.99
C GLN A 306 -10.10 -7.83 -11.50
N ILE A 307 -9.91 -8.82 -10.62
CA ILE A 307 -9.86 -8.65 -9.17
C ILE A 307 -8.75 -7.67 -8.78
N ILE A 308 -7.55 -7.86 -9.34
CA ILE A 308 -6.37 -7.04 -9.13
C ILE A 308 -6.55 -5.65 -9.76
N GLY A 309 -7.09 -5.57 -10.98
CA GLY A 309 -7.38 -4.31 -11.68
C GLY A 309 -8.36 -3.41 -10.93
N GLU A 310 -9.50 -3.96 -10.51
CA GLU A 310 -10.50 -3.27 -9.68
C GLU A 310 -9.89 -2.77 -8.35
N ALA A 311 -9.07 -3.59 -7.68
CA ALA A 311 -8.38 -3.20 -6.45
C ALA A 311 -7.36 -2.06 -6.67
N GLY A 312 -6.58 -2.12 -7.75
CA GLY A 312 -5.67 -1.05 -8.15
C GLY A 312 -6.40 0.26 -8.50
N GLN A 313 -7.53 0.16 -9.18
CA GLN A 313 -8.40 1.30 -9.51
C GLN A 313 -8.99 1.94 -8.24
N TRP A 314 -9.45 1.13 -7.29
CA TRP A 314 -9.92 1.61 -5.99
C TRP A 314 -8.82 2.35 -5.25
N LEU A 315 -7.65 1.72 -5.10
CA LEU A 315 -6.47 2.30 -4.44
C LEU A 315 -6.10 3.66 -5.04
N LEU A 316 -6.03 3.75 -6.37
CA LEU A 316 -5.59 4.93 -7.09
C LEU A 316 -6.58 6.12 -6.98
N ARG A 317 -7.88 5.86 -6.85
CA ARG A 317 -8.88 6.89 -6.52
C ARG A 317 -8.78 7.34 -5.06
N HIS A 318 -8.41 6.43 -4.18
CA HIS A 318 -8.29 6.61 -2.73
C HIS A 318 -6.89 7.11 -2.29
N HIS A 319 -6.05 7.51 -3.25
CA HIS A 319 -4.69 8.01 -3.01
C HIS A 319 -4.57 9.19 -2.02
N PRO A 320 -5.56 10.10 -1.83
CA PRO A 320 -5.40 11.21 -0.88
C PRO A 320 -5.30 10.76 0.58
N ARG A 321 -5.78 9.56 0.92
CA ARG A 321 -5.66 9.00 2.28
C ARG A 321 -4.28 8.50 2.63
N TRP A 322 -3.44 8.18 1.64
CA TRP A 322 -2.24 7.39 1.91
C TRP A 322 -1.20 8.09 2.79
N GLU A 323 -1.23 9.43 2.86
CA GLU A 323 -0.35 10.25 3.72
C GLU A 323 -0.79 10.25 5.20
N THR A 324 -2.08 10.06 5.48
CA THR A 324 -2.70 10.30 6.80
C THR A 324 -3.44 9.10 7.38
N PHE A 325 -3.70 8.06 6.59
CA PHE A 325 -4.43 6.89 7.05
C PHE A 325 -3.66 6.13 8.12
N VAL A 326 -4.30 5.88 9.25
CA VAL A 326 -3.80 5.05 10.36
C VAL A 326 -4.54 3.72 10.31
N GLU A 327 -3.81 2.61 10.37
CA GLU A 327 -4.40 1.31 10.68
C GLU A 327 -4.50 1.19 12.21
N ASP A 328 -5.70 1.42 12.76
CA ASP A 328 -6.05 1.08 14.16
C ASP A 328 -6.24 -0.45 14.27
N ASP A 329 -5.17 -1.18 13.98
CA ASP A 329 -5.13 -2.64 14.03
C ASP A 329 -4.98 -3.11 15.48
N LYS A 330 -6.09 -3.03 16.22
CA LYS A 330 -6.20 -3.44 17.64
C LYS A 330 -5.87 -4.91 17.88
N ASP A 331 -5.91 -5.71 16.84
CA ASP A 331 -5.63 -7.13 16.91
C ASP A 331 -4.11 -7.36 17.06
N VAL A 332 -3.29 -6.45 16.50
CA VAL A 332 -1.83 -6.47 16.69
C VAL A 332 -1.38 -5.65 17.91
N GLN A 333 -1.58 -6.22 19.10
CA GLN A 333 -1.18 -5.59 20.37
C GLN A 333 0.31 -5.18 20.41
N GLY A 334 0.57 -3.99 20.93
CA GLY A 334 1.94 -3.50 21.23
C GLY A 334 2.76 -3.06 20.02
N THR A 335 2.16 -2.90 18.84
CA THR A 335 2.83 -2.34 17.67
C THR A 335 1.85 -1.51 16.85
N ALA A 336 1.97 -0.18 16.92
CA ALA A 336 1.19 0.70 16.07
C ALA A 336 1.69 0.56 14.61
N TRP A 337 0.87 -0.01 13.74
CA TRP A 337 1.12 -0.16 12.29
C TRP A 337 0.68 1.11 11.54
N GLU A 338 1.05 2.27 12.07
CA GLU A 338 0.58 3.54 11.56
C GLU A 338 1.15 3.80 10.15
N HIS A 339 0.29 4.24 9.24
CA HIS A 339 0.70 4.86 7.98
C HIS A 339 1.46 4.02 6.95
N MET A 340 1.22 2.71 6.79
CA MET A 340 1.84 1.93 5.69
C MET A 340 1.28 2.24 4.29
N ALA A 341 0.14 2.93 4.21
CA ALA A 341 -0.64 3.13 2.98
C ALA A 341 0.14 3.86 1.86
N TYR A 342 1.08 4.76 2.18
CA TYR A 342 1.88 5.50 1.19
C TYR A 342 2.71 4.59 0.29
N ALA A 343 3.23 3.48 0.82
CA ALA A 343 4.08 2.56 0.07
C ALA A 343 3.30 1.32 -0.39
N LEU A 344 2.42 0.78 0.47
CA LEU A 344 1.57 -0.35 0.09
C LEU A 344 0.60 0.02 -1.04
N GLY A 345 -0.07 1.18 -0.97
CA GLY A 345 -0.98 1.65 -2.01
C GLY A 345 -0.28 1.81 -3.37
N VAL A 346 0.92 2.39 -3.37
CA VAL A 346 1.79 2.48 -4.56
C VAL A 346 2.08 1.10 -5.14
N ARG A 347 2.52 0.13 -4.31
CA ARG A 347 2.81 -1.24 -4.76
C ARG A 347 1.57 -1.91 -5.38
N GLY A 348 0.40 -1.77 -4.75
CA GLY A 348 -0.86 -2.32 -5.26
C GLY A 348 -1.27 -1.72 -6.61
N VAL A 349 -1.13 -0.40 -6.78
CA VAL A 349 -1.39 0.27 -8.07
C VAL A 349 -0.42 -0.18 -9.17
N LEU A 350 0.87 -0.29 -8.87
CA LEU A 350 1.89 -0.73 -9.84
C LEU A 350 1.70 -2.20 -10.24
N LEU A 351 1.30 -3.05 -9.29
CA LEU A 351 0.92 -4.44 -9.55
C LEU A 351 -0.27 -4.54 -10.51
N ALA A 352 -1.30 -3.72 -10.30
CA ALA A 352 -2.48 -3.63 -11.16
C ALA A 352 -2.21 -2.94 -12.53
N GLY A 353 -0.95 -2.85 -12.97
CA GLY A 353 -0.57 -2.26 -14.25
C GLY A 353 -0.52 -0.73 -14.25
N GLY A 354 -0.72 -0.06 -13.12
CA GLY A 354 -0.59 1.39 -13.00
C GLY A 354 0.77 1.91 -13.46
N SER A 355 0.80 3.18 -13.90
CA SER A 355 2.04 3.85 -14.28
C SER A 355 2.74 4.43 -13.04
N PRO A 356 4.06 4.23 -12.85
CA PRO A 356 4.82 4.89 -11.79
C PRO A 356 4.87 6.42 -11.96
N TYR A 357 4.55 6.91 -13.17
CA TYR A 357 4.48 8.31 -13.54
C TYR A 357 3.08 8.93 -13.36
N ASP A 358 2.09 8.18 -12.86
CA ASP A 358 0.75 8.73 -12.61
C ASP A 358 0.83 9.87 -11.56
N GLN A 359 0.28 11.03 -11.89
CA GLN A 359 0.34 12.23 -11.04
C GLN A 359 -0.30 12.02 -9.66
N ARG A 360 -1.24 11.09 -9.52
CA ARG A 360 -1.87 10.72 -8.24
C ARG A 360 -0.85 10.12 -7.27
N LEU A 361 0.17 9.42 -7.78
CA LEU A 361 1.26 8.85 -6.98
C LEU A 361 2.31 9.89 -6.54
N ALA A 362 2.35 11.08 -7.14
CA ALA A 362 3.38 12.09 -6.89
C ALA A 362 3.48 12.50 -5.41
N ARG A 363 2.35 12.52 -4.68
CA ARG A 363 2.31 12.77 -3.25
C ARG A 363 3.00 11.67 -2.44
N ALA A 364 2.69 10.41 -2.73
CA ALA A 364 3.31 9.26 -2.08
C ALA A 364 4.82 9.19 -2.35
N TRP A 365 5.26 9.48 -3.59
CA TRP A 365 6.67 9.59 -3.92
C TRP A 365 7.37 10.72 -3.15
N LYS A 366 6.76 11.90 -3.07
CA LYS A 366 7.29 13.03 -2.29
C LYS A 366 7.36 12.72 -0.79
N LEU A 367 6.38 11.98 -0.25
CA LEU A 367 6.41 11.51 1.14
C LEU A 367 7.58 10.53 1.35
N MET A 368 7.72 9.50 0.52
CA MET A 368 8.85 8.56 0.59
C MET A 368 10.23 9.21 0.46
N ASP A 369 10.34 10.26 -0.36
CA ASP A 369 11.56 11.06 -0.47
C ASP A 369 11.83 11.87 0.81
N GLY A 370 10.80 12.56 1.33
CA GLY A 370 10.88 13.39 2.53
C GLY A 370 10.98 12.63 3.87
N LEU A 371 10.70 11.32 3.88
CA LEU A 371 10.93 10.44 5.03
C LEU A 371 12.38 9.97 5.15
N TRP A 372 13.25 10.23 4.16
CA TRP A 372 14.66 9.86 4.25
C TRP A 372 15.40 10.66 5.32
N ASP A 373 15.91 9.98 6.35
CA ASP A 373 16.85 10.55 7.31
C ASP A 373 18.29 10.42 6.78
N ALA A 374 18.90 11.56 6.48
CA ALA A 374 20.27 11.64 6.00
C ALA A 374 21.33 11.52 7.11
N GLU A 375 20.96 11.50 8.39
CA GLU A 375 21.87 11.23 9.51
C GLU A 375 21.89 9.72 9.79
N GLY A 376 20.78 9.14 10.26
CA GLY A 376 20.62 7.72 10.53
C GLY A 376 20.71 6.82 9.29
N GLY A 377 20.52 7.36 8.08
CA GLY A 377 20.66 6.60 6.83
C GLY A 377 19.53 5.58 6.59
N LEU A 378 18.35 5.84 7.14
CA LEU A 378 17.13 5.03 6.99
C LEU A 378 15.92 5.94 6.72
N TRP A 379 14.76 5.34 6.48
CA TRP A 379 13.51 6.08 6.37
C TRP A 379 12.81 6.17 7.72
N MET A 380 12.19 7.32 7.98
CA MET A 380 11.40 7.63 9.16
C MET A 380 9.97 7.11 9.01
N GLU A 381 9.34 6.74 10.13
CA GLU A 381 7.89 6.51 10.15
C GLU A 381 7.13 7.83 9.84
N PRO A 382 6.01 7.78 9.10
CA PRO A 382 5.11 8.92 8.96
C PRO A 382 4.36 9.21 10.27
N GLY A 383 3.74 10.39 10.33
CA GLY A 383 2.74 10.71 11.35
C GLY A 383 3.28 11.06 12.74
N ALA A 384 2.49 10.74 13.77
CA ALA A 384 2.65 11.22 15.14
C ALA A 384 3.71 10.45 15.96
N SER A 385 4.18 9.30 15.47
CA SER A 385 5.21 8.44 16.06
C SER A 385 6.61 9.09 16.20
N GLY A 386 6.76 10.35 15.77
CA GLY A 386 7.89 11.20 16.11
C GLY A 386 9.03 11.23 15.09
N ARG A 387 8.76 10.90 13.81
CA ARG A 387 9.75 10.89 12.72
C ARG A 387 11.04 10.16 13.08
N ARG A 388 10.91 8.95 13.64
CA ARG A 388 12.06 8.11 14.00
C ARG A 388 12.40 7.18 12.83
N PRO A 389 13.69 7.01 12.47
CA PRO A 389 14.10 6.02 11.49
C PRO A 389 13.78 4.59 11.97
N THR A 390 13.13 3.80 11.14
CA THR A 390 12.79 2.39 11.43
C THR A 390 13.09 1.48 10.25
N ILE A 391 13.31 0.21 10.55
CA ILE A 391 13.43 -0.84 9.52
C ILE A 391 12.14 -1.01 8.73
N ARG A 392 10.97 -0.89 9.38
CA ARG A 392 9.66 -0.99 8.73
C ARG A 392 9.45 0.09 7.66
N ALA A 393 9.66 1.36 7.99
CA ALA A 393 9.49 2.45 7.04
C ALA A 393 10.47 2.31 5.87
N ALA A 394 11.71 1.88 6.14
CA ALA A 394 12.69 1.56 5.13
C ALA A 394 12.25 0.41 4.21
N TYR A 395 11.75 -0.69 4.78
CA TYR A 395 11.27 -1.87 4.05
C TYR A 395 10.11 -1.54 3.09
N TYR A 396 9.05 -0.89 3.58
CA TYR A 396 7.91 -0.56 2.73
C TYR A 396 8.30 0.42 1.62
N THR A 397 9.10 1.44 1.94
CA THR A 397 9.62 2.40 0.95
C THR A 397 10.49 1.71 -0.10
N VAL A 398 11.41 0.84 0.31
CA VAL A 398 12.27 0.05 -0.59
C VAL A 398 11.44 -0.84 -1.51
N CYS A 399 10.45 -1.57 -0.99
CA CYS A 399 9.59 -2.41 -1.81
C CYS A 399 8.70 -1.61 -2.79
N ALA A 400 8.33 -0.36 -2.46
CA ALA A 400 7.60 0.51 -3.38
C ALA A 400 8.49 1.00 -4.54
N TYR A 401 9.73 1.39 -4.25
CA TYR A 401 10.70 1.77 -5.29
C TYR A 401 11.12 0.58 -6.17
N GLU A 402 11.33 -0.61 -5.62
CA GLU A 402 11.62 -1.82 -6.41
C GLU A 402 10.46 -2.18 -7.35
N ALA A 403 9.22 -2.13 -6.87
CA ALA A 403 8.04 -2.31 -7.72
C ALA A 403 7.98 -1.29 -8.87
N ALA A 404 8.35 -0.03 -8.60
CA ALA A 404 8.43 1.01 -9.62
C ALA A 404 9.56 0.76 -10.63
N ARG A 405 10.76 0.35 -10.20
CA ARG A 405 11.88 0.00 -11.10
C ARG A 405 11.50 -1.13 -12.06
N ILE A 406 10.88 -2.19 -11.53
CA ILE A 406 10.34 -3.32 -12.33
C ILE A 406 9.33 -2.79 -13.37
N ARG A 407 8.37 -1.94 -12.95
CA ARG A 407 7.36 -1.38 -13.86
C ARG A 407 7.96 -0.44 -14.91
N VAL A 408 8.96 0.38 -14.57
CA VAL A 408 9.68 1.26 -15.51
C VAL A 408 10.46 0.46 -16.56
N ALA A 409 11.18 -0.58 -16.14
CA ALA A 409 11.90 -1.46 -17.07
C ALA A 409 10.95 -2.09 -18.10
N GLN A 410 9.78 -2.53 -17.66
CA GLN A 410 8.75 -3.10 -18.55
C GLN A 410 8.16 -2.08 -19.51
N LEU A 411 7.78 -0.89 -19.04
CA LEU A 411 7.27 0.18 -19.91
C LEU A 411 8.32 0.62 -20.94
N THR A 412 9.61 0.48 -20.62
CA THR A 412 10.72 0.75 -21.55
C THR A 412 10.88 -0.38 -22.58
N MET A 413 10.77 -1.64 -22.16
CA MET A 413 10.86 -2.81 -23.05
C MET A 413 9.65 -3.01 -23.97
N ALA A 414 8.46 -2.57 -23.53
CA ALA A 414 7.19 -2.82 -24.23
C ALA A 414 7.01 -2.04 -25.54
N GLY A 415 7.83 -1.00 -25.79
CA GLY A 415 7.53 0.00 -26.81
C GLY A 415 6.28 0.82 -26.45
N HIS A 416 5.92 1.79 -27.29
CA HIS A 416 4.71 2.59 -27.04
C HIS A 416 3.41 1.79 -27.25
N ASP A 417 3.42 0.73 -28.07
CA ASP A 417 2.19 0.06 -28.50
C ASP A 417 1.67 -1.01 -27.51
N ALA A 418 2.56 -1.79 -26.87
CA ALA A 418 2.10 -2.84 -25.94
C ALA A 418 1.61 -2.28 -24.58
N ALA A 419 1.93 -1.02 -24.25
CA ALA A 419 1.36 -0.33 -23.09
C ALA A 419 -0.16 -0.09 -23.20
N ALA A 420 -0.74 -0.17 -24.40
CA ALA A 420 -2.18 -0.02 -24.62
C ALA A 420 -2.98 -1.33 -24.39
N ALA A 421 -2.33 -2.50 -24.38
CA ALA A 421 -3.01 -3.80 -24.29
C ALA A 421 -3.44 -4.14 -22.85
N ALA A 422 -2.70 -3.70 -21.85
CA ALA A 422 -3.19 -3.63 -20.47
C ALA A 422 -4.00 -2.34 -20.32
N GLY A 423 -5.33 -2.43 -20.43
CA GLY A 423 -6.22 -1.28 -20.39
C GLY A 423 -5.89 -0.37 -19.19
N PRO A 424 -5.59 0.93 -19.40
CA PRO A 424 -5.07 1.78 -18.34
C PRO A 424 -6.10 1.93 -17.21
N LEU A 425 -5.62 1.90 -15.96
CA LEU A 425 -6.41 2.24 -14.77
C LEU A 425 -7.12 3.58 -15.01
N THR A 426 -8.44 3.54 -15.15
CA THR A 426 -9.19 4.62 -15.79
C THR A 426 -9.17 5.89 -14.95
N THR A 427 -9.20 7.04 -15.61
CA THR A 427 -9.22 8.36 -14.97
C THR A 427 -10.64 8.82 -14.60
N GLY A 428 -11.59 7.88 -14.51
CA GLY A 428 -12.99 8.17 -14.18
C GLY A 428 -13.12 8.86 -12.83
N HIS A 429 -13.65 10.09 -12.83
CA HIS A 429 -14.25 10.66 -11.63
C HIS A 429 -15.51 9.86 -11.30
N ALA A 430 -15.69 9.48 -10.02
CA ALA A 430 -16.90 8.80 -9.60
C ALA A 430 -18.10 9.75 -9.77
N GLU A 431 -19.03 9.41 -10.65
CA GLU A 431 -20.26 10.16 -10.85
C GLU A 431 -21.31 9.75 -9.81
N PHE A 432 -22.12 10.71 -9.36
CA PHE A 432 -23.25 10.42 -8.49
C PHE A 432 -24.36 9.74 -9.29
N ARG A 433 -24.75 8.55 -8.81
CA ARG A 433 -25.91 7.81 -9.32
C ARG A 433 -27.18 8.24 -8.57
N GLU A 434 -27.09 8.37 -7.25
CA GLU A 434 -28.22 8.70 -6.38
C GLU A 434 -27.75 9.50 -5.16
N VAL A 435 -28.59 10.41 -4.68
CA VAL A 435 -28.44 11.09 -3.39
C VAL A 435 -29.81 11.07 -2.70
N SER A 436 -29.91 10.32 -1.61
CA SER A 436 -31.13 10.12 -0.83
C SER A 436 -30.96 10.70 0.58
N LEU A 437 -31.98 11.41 1.06
CA LEU A 437 -31.93 12.20 2.29
C LEU A 437 -32.90 11.65 3.33
N ILE A 438 -32.36 11.05 4.40
CA ILE A 438 -33.12 10.40 5.47
C ILE A 438 -33.15 11.34 6.67
N ALA A 439 -34.32 11.92 6.94
CA ALA A 439 -34.50 12.91 8.00
C ALA A 439 -34.29 12.33 9.41
N ASP A 440 -34.74 11.09 9.62
CA ASP A 440 -34.45 10.36 10.86
C ASP A 440 -32.95 10.04 10.94
N GLY A 441 -32.31 10.39 12.05
CA GLY A 441 -30.85 10.32 12.20
C GLY A 441 -30.01 11.31 11.36
N CYS A 442 -30.61 12.23 10.58
CA CYS A 442 -29.89 13.20 9.73
C CYS A 442 -28.86 12.54 8.78
N GLN A 443 -29.27 11.47 8.08
CA GLN A 443 -28.39 10.68 7.21
C GLN A 443 -28.53 11.07 5.74
N ILE A 444 -27.39 11.17 5.06
CA ILE A 444 -27.31 11.36 3.61
C ILE A 444 -26.76 10.08 3.02
N LEU A 445 -27.60 9.33 2.31
CA LEU A 445 -27.19 8.20 1.50
C LEU A 445 -26.70 8.73 0.15
N VAL A 446 -25.46 8.41 -0.20
CA VAL A 446 -24.82 8.82 -1.43
C VAL A 446 -24.36 7.58 -2.17
N SER A 447 -24.90 7.36 -3.37
CA SER A 447 -24.54 6.25 -4.25
C SER A 447 -23.81 6.78 -5.47
N THR A 448 -22.63 6.23 -5.74
CA THR A 448 -21.89 6.42 -6.98
C THR A 448 -22.20 5.29 -7.96
N THR A 449 -21.44 5.17 -9.05
CA THR A 449 -21.45 3.99 -9.92
C THR A 449 -20.90 2.71 -9.28
N GLU A 450 -20.15 2.81 -8.18
CA GLU A 450 -19.33 1.69 -7.65
C GLU A 450 -19.44 1.46 -6.14
N GLU A 451 -19.95 2.43 -5.38
CA GLU A 451 -20.11 2.34 -3.92
C GLU A 451 -21.25 3.25 -3.42
N SER A 452 -21.87 2.84 -2.32
CA SER A 452 -22.88 3.62 -1.59
C SER A 452 -22.44 3.81 -0.14
N VAL A 453 -22.58 5.02 0.39
CA VAL A 453 -22.31 5.33 1.81
C VAL A 453 -23.47 6.09 2.45
N ALA A 454 -23.82 5.73 3.68
CA ALA A 454 -24.71 6.50 4.54
C ALA A 454 -23.87 7.39 5.48
N CYS A 455 -23.91 8.71 5.27
CA CYS A 455 -23.20 9.68 6.09
C CYS A 455 -24.16 10.34 7.09
N THR A 456 -24.02 10.00 8.37
CA THR A 456 -24.65 10.76 9.47
C THR A 456 -24.00 12.13 9.60
N VAL A 457 -24.76 13.21 9.45
CA VAL A 457 -24.24 14.60 9.54
C VAL A 457 -25.01 15.41 10.57
N SER A 458 -24.42 16.51 11.05
CA SER A 458 -25.16 17.44 11.94
C SER A 458 -26.37 18.06 11.22
N GLY A 459 -27.46 18.34 11.95
CA GLY A 459 -28.71 18.87 11.38
C GLY A 459 -28.51 20.03 10.40
N ARG A 460 -27.69 21.04 10.72
CA ARG A 460 -27.40 22.17 9.80
C ARG A 460 -26.72 21.78 8.48
N LEU A 461 -25.96 20.67 8.46
CA LEU A 461 -25.37 20.13 7.24
C LEU A 461 -26.41 19.32 6.44
N PHE A 462 -27.31 18.61 7.14
CA PHE A 462 -28.46 17.96 6.53
C PHE A 462 -29.42 18.99 5.90
N ASP A 463 -29.76 20.06 6.61
CA ASP A 463 -30.60 21.17 6.13
C ASP A 463 -30.02 21.81 4.85
N LEU A 464 -28.69 22.00 4.80
CA LEU A 464 -27.99 22.49 3.60
C LEU A 464 -28.15 21.51 2.41
N ALA A 465 -28.03 20.20 2.66
CA ALA A 465 -28.22 19.18 1.63
C ALA A 465 -29.68 19.15 1.14
N VAL A 466 -30.67 19.17 2.05
CA VAL A 466 -32.11 19.25 1.72
C VAL A 466 -32.43 20.50 0.91
N LEU A 467 -31.88 21.66 1.29
CA LEU A 467 -32.10 22.92 0.61
C LEU A 467 -31.58 22.90 -0.84
N LEU A 468 -30.38 22.35 -1.06
CA LEU A 468 -29.76 22.27 -2.38
C LEU A 468 -30.34 21.14 -3.25
N HIS A 469 -30.75 20.02 -2.65
CA HIS A 469 -31.44 18.94 -3.36
C HIS A 469 -32.80 19.40 -3.92
N ARG A 470 -33.48 20.35 -3.25
CA ARG A 470 -34.71 21.00 -3.75
C ARG A 470 -34.45 22.11 -4.79
N ALA A 471 -33.19 22.46 -5.06
CA ALA A 471 -32.81 23.55 -5.95
C ALA A 471 -31.83 23.06 -7.04
N PRO A 472 -32.30 22.37 -8.09
CA PRO A 472 -31.44 21.70 -9.08
C PRO A 472 -30.55 22.66 -9.91
N HIS A 473 -30.89 23.96 -9.96
CA HIS A 473 -30.06 24.99 -10.60
C HIS A 473 -29.12 25.72 -9.61
N GLY A 474 -29.06 25.25 -8.36
CA GLY A 474 -28.31 25.87 -7.26
C GLY A 474 -28.98 27.11 -6.67
N LEU A 475 -28.37 27.63 -5.61
CA LEU A 475 -28.80 28.83 -4.89
C LEU A 475 -27.61 29.76 -4.62
N THR A 476 -27.85 31.07 -4.65
CA THR A 476 -26.83 32.06 -4.27
C THR A 476 -26.43 31.90 -2.81
N THR A 477 -25.20 32.26 -2.47
CA THR A 477 -24.68 32.23 -1.10
C THR A 477 -25.56 33.04 -0.12
N GLN A 478 -26.20 34.12 -0.59
CA GLN A 478 -27.15 34.92 0.21
C GLN A 478 -28.47 34.19 0.45
N ALA A 479 -29.02 33.50 -0.55
CA ALA A 479 -30.25 32.73 -0.40
C ALA A 479 -30.07 31.56 0.59
N ILE A 480 -28.94 30.84 0.46
CA ILE A 480 -28.57 29.76 1.39
C ILE A 480 -28.40 30.29 2.82
N GLY A 481 -27.66 31.41 2.99
CA GLY A 481 -27.48 32.04 4.30
C GLY A 481 -28.80 32.43 4.97
N ARG A 482 -29.72 33.04 4.21
CA ARG A 482 -31.05 33.40 4.70
C ARG A 482 -31.88 32.18 5.11
N ALA A 483 -31.89 31.13 4.29
CA ALA A 483 -32.66 29.91 4.56
C ALA A 483 -32.16 29.13 5.79
N LEU A 484 -30.84 29.09 6.00
CA LEU A 484 -30.22 28.39 7.14
C LEU A 484 -30.05 29.26 8.40
N GLY A 485 -30.45 30.53 8.36
CA GLY A 485 -30.28 31.47 9.49
C GLY A 485 -28.81 31.75 9.84
N VAL A 486 -27.93 31.84 8.84
CA VAL A 486 -26.48 32.08 9.03
C VAL A 486 -25.94 33.17 8.12
N ALA A 487 -24.81 33.78 8.53
CA ALA A 487 -24.12 34.76 7.70
C ALA A 487 -23.65 34.11 6.37
N PRO A 488 -23.84 34.76 5.20
CA PRO A 488 -23.42 34.21 3.90
C PRO A 488 -21.93 33.83 3.84
N SER A 489 -21.07 34.56 4.56
CA SER A 489 -19.64 34.26 4.71
C SER A 489 -19.33 32.91 5.38
N SER A 490 -20.30 32.31 6.09
CA SER A 490 -20.15 30.99 6.72
C SER A 490 -20.47 29.83 5.77
N ILE A 491 -21.21 30.07 4.68
CA ILE A 491 -21.67 29.01 3.76
C ILE A 491 -20.51 28.19 3.15
N PRO A 492 -19.39 28.78 2.69
CA PRO A 492 -18.26 28.00 2.18
C PRO A 492 -17.72 26.98 3.20
N LYS A 493 -17.77 27.29 4.50
CA LYS A 493 -17.34 26.40 5.58
C LYS A 493 -18.33 25.25 5.83
N TYR A 494 -19.63 25.48 5.68
CA TYR A 494 -20.64 24.42 5.72
C TYR A 494 -20.53 23.50 4.50
N VAL A 495 -20.36 24.07 3.29
CA VAL A 495 -20.12 23.31 2.06
C VAL A 495 -18.84 22.46 2.15
N GLN A 496 -17.75 23.04 2.65
CA GLN A 496 -16.49 22.30 2.88
C GLN A 496 -16.69 21.14 3.87
N ARG A 497 -17.41 21.36 4.98
CA ARG A 497 -17.68 20.33 5.98
C ARG A 497 -18.59 19.21 5.46
N LEU A 498 -19.60 19.53 4.66
CA LEU A 498 -20.45 18.50 4.04
C LEU A 498 -19.63 17.68 3.04
N ASN A 499 -18.93 18.34 2.12
CA ASN A 499 -18.09 17.65 1.14
C ASN A 499 -17.00 16.81 1.83
N ALA A 500 -16.42 17.28 2.93
CA ALA A 500 -15.50 16.47 3.74
C ALA A 500 -16.19 15.24 4.31
N ALA A 501 -17.36 15.36 4.95
CA ALA A 501 -18.08 14.21 5.51
C ALA A 501 -18.46 13.16 4.44
N ILE A 502 -18.86 13.60 3.24
CA ILE A 502 -19.14 12.69 2.11
C ILE A 502 -17.85 12.09 1.54
N THR A 503 -16.78 12.90 1.39
CA THR A 503 -15.44 12.43 0.98
C THR A 503 -14.94 11.37 1.95
N ASP A 504 -14.96 11.63 3.25
CA ASP A 504 -14.50 10.70 4.30
C ASP A 504 -15.34 9.41 4.31
N GLY A 505 -16.66 9.52 4.10
CA GLY A 505 -17.56 8.37 3.92
C GLY A 505 -17.24 7.53 2.67
N LEU A 506 -17.03 8.19 1.53
CA LEU A 506 -16.55 7.59 0.27
C LEU A 506 -15.03 7.36 0.31
N GLY A 507 -14.54 6.87 1.46
CA GLY A 507 -13.16 6.44 1.63
C GLY A 507 -12.10 7.48 1.27
N GLY A 508 -12.34 8.77 1.46
CA GLY A 508 -11.40 9.85 1.14
C GLY A 508 -11.21 10.14 -0.35
N ALA A 509 -12.02 9.55 -1.23
CA ALA A 509 -12.04 9.91 -2.65
C ALA A 509 -12.54 11.37 -2.81
N PRO A 510 -11.91 12.21 -3.65
CA PRO A 510 -12.16 13.66 -3.68
C PRO A 510 -13.45 14.04 -4.43
N ILE A 511 -14.59 13.56 -3.93
CA ILE A 511 -15.91 13.66 -4.55
C ILE A 511 -16.69 14.78 -3.83
N ARG A 512 -17.28 15.70 -4.61
CA ARG A 512 -17.96 16.89 -4.08
C ARG A 512 -19.46 16.82 -4.31
N LEU A 513 -20.21 16.45 -3.26
CA LEU A 513 -21.67 16.45 -3.27
C LEU A 513 -22.25 17.84 -3.56
N ILE A 514 -21.59 18.90 -3.06
CA ILE A 514 -21.93 20.29 -3.38
C ILE A 514 -20.81 20.92 -4.20
N THR A 515 -21.15 21.46 -5.36
CA THR A 515 -20.24 22.19 -6.24
C THR A 515 -20.57 23.68 -6.26
N ALA A 516 -19.57 24.52 -6.55
CA ALA A 516 -19.81 25.94 -6.80
C ALA A 516 -20.41 26.12 -8.19
N CYS A 517 -21.43 26.97 -8.31
CA CYS A 517 -22.14 27.22 -9.56
C CYS A 517 -22.35 28.73 -9.80
N GLN A 518 -22.68 29.07 -11.04
CA GLN A 518 -23.29 30.36 -11.36
C GLN A 518 -24.80 30.19 -11.42
N THR A 519 -25.53 31.05 -10.73
CA THR A 519 -27.00 31.14 -10.80
C THR A 519 -27.40 32.40 -11.57
N THR A 520 -28.68 32.52 -11.93
CA THR A 520 -29.27 33.74 -12.53
C THR A 520 -29.08 35.01 -11.70
N HIS A 521 -28.72 34.89 -10.42
CA HIS A 521 -28.57 36.01 -9.48
C HIS A 521 -27.17 36.08 -8.85
N GLY A 522 -26.17 35.43 -9.48
CA GLY A 522 -24.76 35.47 -9.07
C GLY A 522 -24.21 34.13 -8.58
N SER A 523 -23.04 34.17 -7.95
CA SER A 523 -22.33 32.96 -7.50
C SER A 523 -23.05 32.25 -6.35
N GLY A 524 -23.01 30.93 -6.40
CA GLY A 524 -23.74 30.08 -5.49
C GLY A 524 -23.20 28.66 -5.41
N TYR A 525 -24.04 27.78 -4.89
CA TYR A 525 -23.76 26.35 -4.76
C TYR A 525 -24.94 25.53 -5.27
N ALA A 526 -24.65 24.37 -5.86
CA ALA A 526 -25.62 23.39 -6.31
C ALA A 526 -25.25 22.00 -5.78
N LEU A 527 -26.23 21.11 -5.69
CA LEU A 527 -25.94 19.68 -5.58
C LEU A 527 -25.32 19.22 -6.90
N ALA A 528 -24.28 18.39 -6.84
CA ALA A 528 -23.73 17.75 -8.04
C ALA A 528 -24.83 16.89 -8.71
N ALA A 529 -24.94 16.99 -10.03
CA ALA A 529 -26.02 16.34 -10.76
C ALA A 529 -25.92 14.81 -10.65
N CYS A 530 -27.00 14.16 -10.22
CA CYS A 530 -27.16 12.72 -10.43
C CYS A 530 -27.36 12.44 -11.92
N ALA A 531 -26.70 11.41 -12.46
CA ALA A 531 -26.81 11.03 -13.87
C ALA A 531 -28.16 10.34 -14.18
N HIS A 532 -29.28 11.04 -14.02
CA HIS A 532 -30.62 10.61 -14.41
C HIS A 532 -31.29 11.68 -15.26
N GLY A 533 -31.45 11.39 -16.55
CA GLY A 533 -32.18 12.26 -17.48
C GLY A 533 -31.34 13.00 -18.52
N ARG A 534 -30.61 12.29 -19.38
CA ARG A 534 -30.54 12.74 -20.79
C ARG A 534 -31.97 12.69 -21.32
N SER A 535 -32.65 13.83 -21.30
CA SER A 535 -33.97 13.98 -21.91
C SER A 535 -33.88 13.56 -23.37
N THR A 536 -34.49 12.43 -23.71
CA THR A 536 -34.85 12.12 -25.10
C THR A 536 -35.96 13.07 -25.49
N GLN A 537 -35.59 14.28 -25.93
CA GLN A 537 -36.52 15.14 -26.66
C GLN A 537 -37.06 14.32 -27.85
N PRO A 538 -38.39 14.18 -28.00
CA PRO A 538 -38.94 13.69 -29.25
C PRO A 538 -38.48 14.61 -30.37
N ALA A 539 -37.97 14.04 -31.46
CA ALA A 539 -37.64 14.84 -32.64
C ALA A 539 -38.89 15.63 -33.08
N PRO A 540 -38.77 16.92 -33.43
CA PRO A 540 -39.91 17.69 -33.92
C PRO A 540 -40.49 16.99 -35.17
N PRO A 541 -41.82 16.95 -35.33
CA PRO A 541 -42.43 16.29 -36.47
C PRO A 541 -41.94 16.95 -37.76
N ARG A 542 -41.46 16.12 -38.70
CA ARG A 542 -41.14 16.58 -40.05
C ARG A 542 -42.43 17.05 -40.71
N THR A 543 -42.59 18.36 -40.83
CA THR A 543 -43.54 18.97 -41.76
C THR A 543 -43.05 18.70 -43.19
N GLY A 544 -43.86 18.03 -44.01
CA GLY A 544 -43.47 17.69 -45.36
C GLY A 544 -44.50 16.89 -46.15
N GLN A 545 -45.41 17.64 -46.78
CA GLN A 545 -46.27 17.28 -47.93
C GLN A 545 -47.37 16.22 -47.72
#